data_AF-A0A2D6KTK9-F1
#
_entry.id   AF-A0A2D6KTK9-F1
#
_cell.length_a   1.000
_cell.length_b   1.000
_cell.length_c   1.000
_cell.angle_alpha   90.00
_cell.angle_beta   90.00
_cell.angle_gamma   90.00
#
_symmetry.space_group_name_H-M   'P 1'
#
loop_
_entity.id
_entity.type
_entity.pdbx_description
1 polymer ?
#
loop_
_entity_poly.entity_id
_entity_poly.type
_entity_poly.pdbx_seq_one_letter_code
_entity_poly.pdbx_strand_id
1 'polypeptide(L)'
;MGKVIWLVISLIVLIIVLGVVVSFFFLFDDDVDENSHIGIPQEISSFCDQNEGDAERDLCYAFQLVENYDYDYECEDVYSTSTFLESCMSEIPFRNAMKSGNPDNCEELTSSQKGAPDGFTYRNKCYIEFAKQKEDLSICEKIGDSTPENRNYKDYCYILLVQLLNDPTGCDLVVNQSLKSDCGQLGLLV
;
A
#
# COMPACT_ATOMS: atom_id res chain seq x y z
N MET A 1 -25.88 -47.53 46.56
CA MET A 1 -25.93 -47.58 45.08
C MET A 1 -25.83 -46.20 44.44
N GLY A 2 -26.59 -45.18 44.87
CA GLY A 2 -26.59 -43.86 44.21
C GLY A 2 -25.22 -43.16 44.04
N LYS A 3 -24.33 -43.23 45.05
CA LYS A 3 -22.99 -42.61 44.97
C LYS A 3 -22.07 -43.24 43.92
N VAL A 4 -22.21 -44.54 43.67
CA VAL A 4 -21.38 -45.27 42.70
C VAL A 4 -21.81 -44.90 41.27
N ILE A 5 -23.11 -44.80 41.02
CA ILE A 5 -23.66 -44.42 39.72
C ILE A 5 -23.21 -43.00 39.34
N TRP A 6 -23.21 -42.07 40.30
CA TRP A 6 -22.77 -40.69 40.05
C TRP A 6 -21.28 -40.58 39.69
N LEU A 7 -20.42 -41.36 40.35
CA LEU A 7 -18.98 -41.41 40.02
C LEU A 7 -18.72 -41.97 38.62
N VAL A 8 -19.48 -42.99 38.20
CA VAL A 8 -19.35 -43.58 36.85
C VAL A 8 -19.76 -42.58 35.77
N ILE A 9 -20.87 -41.87 35.96
CA ILE A 9 -21.34 -40.85 35.01
C ILE A 9 -20.33 -39.70 34.90
N SER A 10 -19.80 -39.22 36.03
CA SER A 10 -18.81 -38.14 36.04
C SER A 10 -17.52 -38.52 35.30
N LEU A 11 -17.08 -39.78 35.42
CA LEU A 11 -15.89 -40.27 34.73
C LEU A 11 -16.11 -40.37 33.22
N ILE A 12 -17.28 -40.81 32.77
CA ILE A 12 -17.63 -40.92 31.35
C ILE A 12 -17.63 -39.54 30.68
N VAL A 13 -18.24 -38.54 31.34
CA VAL A 13 -18.26 -37.16 30.81
C VAL A 13 -16.85 -36.60 30.66
N LEU A 14 -15.98 -36.84 31.64
CA LEU A 14 -14.58 -36.39 31.59
C LEU A 14 -13.83 -37.00 30.39
N ILE A 15 -14.00 -38.30 30.15
CA ILE A 15 -13.37 -39.00 29.02
C ILE A 15 -13.85 -38.45 27.68
N ILE A 16 -15.15 -38.16 27.54
CA ILE A 16 -15.70 -37.57 26.31
C ILE A 16 -15.13 -36.18 26.06
N VAL A 17 -15.06 -35.34 27.09
CA VAL A 17 -14.49 -33.98 26.97
C VAL A 17 -13.02 -34.04 26.58
N LEU A 18 -12.24 -34.91 27.21
CA LEU A 18 -10.82 -35.10 26.84
C LEU A 18 -10.67 -35.62 25.41
N GLY A 19 -11.53 -36.54 24.97
CA GLY A 19 -11.54 -37.03 23.59
C GLY A 19 -11.79 -35.92 22.58
N VAL A 20 -12.79 -35.06 22.82
CA VAL A 20 -13.08 -33.92 21.95
C VAL A 20 -11.91 -32.93 21.90
N VAL A 21 -11.31 -32.61 23.06
CA VAL A 21 -10.17 -31.69 23.12
C VAL A 21 -8.95 -32.25 22.38
N VAL A 22 -8.66 -33.54 22.53
CA VAL A 22 -7.56 -34.20 21.83
C VAL A 22 -7.82 -34.25 20.32
N SER A 23 -9.04 -34.61 19.89
CA SER A 23 -9.40 -34.59 18.46
C SER A 23 -9.34 -33.18 17.86
N PHE A 24 -9.66 -32.14 18.64
CA PHE A 24 -9.52 -30.76 18.19
C PHE A 24 -8.05 -30.39 18.03
N PHE A 25 -7.18 -30.78 18.97
CA PHE A 25 -5.73 -30.53 18.88
C PHE A 25 -5.08 -31.22 17.67
N PHE A 26 -5.45 -32.46 17.35
CA PHE A 26 -4.92 -33.17 16.19
C PHE A 26 -5.44 -32.67 14.84
N LEU A 27 -6.48 -31.84 14.81
CA LEU A 27 -6.97 -31.19 13.59
C LEU A 27 -6.25 -29.87 13.29
N PHE A 28 -5.27 -29.44 14.11
CA PHE A 28 -4.50 -28.22 13.89
C PHE A 28 -2.99 -28.43 13.73
N ASP A 29 -2.51 -29.68 13.68
CA ASP A 29 -1.15 -30.00 13.21
C ASP A 29 -1.19 -30.23 11.68
N ASP A 30 -1.56 -29.18 10.94
CA ASP A 30 -1.15 -29.12 9.53
C ASP A 30 0.32 -28.71 9.54
N ASP A 31 1.18 -29.57 8.98
CA ASP A 31 2.58 -29.30 8.69
C ASP A 31 2.67 -27.98 7.90
N VAL A 32 2.90 -26.87 8.61
CA VAL A 32 3.27 -25.60 7.99
C VAL A 32 4.71 -25.76 7.52
N ASP A 33 4.86 -26.14 6.25
CA ASP A 33 6.14 -26.08 5.56
C ASP A 33 6.71 -24.67 5.72
N GLU A 34 7.79 -24.54 6.49
CA GLU A 34 8.52 -23.28 6.75
C GLU A 34 9.19 -22.70 5.48
N ASN A 35 8.99 -23.35 4.31
CA ASN A 35 9.37 -22.89 2.97
C ASN A 35 8.16 -22.60 2.06
N SER A 36 6.95 -22.56 2.60
CA SER A 36 5.77 -22.07 1.90
C SER A 36 5.87 -20.55 1.75
N HIS A 37 6.70 -20.10 0.80
CA HIS A 37 6.50 -18.81 0.15
C HIS A 37 5.00 -18.67 -0.14
N ILE A 38 4.41 -17.53 0.20
CA ILE A 38 2.99 -17.27 -0.03
C ILE A 38 2.76 -17.40 -1.54
N GLY A 39 2.33 -18.59 -1.95
CA GLY A 39 2.29 -18.95 -3.36
C GLY A 39 1.29 -18.05 -4.06
N ILE A 40 1.69 -17.53 -5.23
CA ILE A 40 0.77 -16.79 -6.08
C ILE A 40 -0.48 -17.64 -6.28
N PRO A 41 -1.68 -17.10 -6.02
CA PRO A 41 -2.94 -17.81 -6.21
C PRO A 41 -2.94 -18.52 -7.56
N GLN A 42 -3.28 -19.80 -7.54
CA GLN A 42 -3.17 -20.67 -8.72
C GLN A 42 -3.92 -20.11 -9.95
N GLU A 43 -5.02 -19.38 -9.71
CA GLU A 43 -5.78 -18.69 -10.75
C GLU A 43 -4.96 -17.60 -11.46
N ILE A 44 -4.21 -16.77 -10.70
CA ILE A 44 -3.33 -15.74 -11.26
C ILE A 44 -2.16 -16.37 -12.00
N SER A 45 -1.53 -17.40 -11.42
CA SER A 45 -0.43 -18.11 -12.09
C SER A 45 -0.87 -18.65 -13.44
N SER A 46 -1.99 -19.36 -13.47
CA SER A 46 -2.49 -19.96 -14.71
C SER A 46 -2.82 -18.93 -15.79
N PHE A 47 -3.16 -17.70 -15.40
CA PHE A 47 -3.43 -16.59 -16.32
C PHE A 47 -2.14 -15.95 -16.82
N CYS A 48 -1.21 -15.63 -15.92
CA CYS A 48 0.02 -14.91 -16.26
C CYS A 48 1.07 -15.78 -16.96
N ASP A 49 1.10 -17.07 -16.67
CA ASP A 49 2.02 -18.04 -17.29
C ASP A 49 1.71 -18.28 -18.79
N GLN A 50 0.57 -17.79 -19.30
CA GLN A 50 0.22 -17.88 -20.72
C GLN A 50 0.95 -16.84 -21.59
N ASN A 51 1.62 -15.84 -21.01
CA ASN A 51 2.32 -14.81 -21.77
C ASN A 51 3.69 -15.32 -22.27
N GLU A 52 3.99 -15.08 -23.55
CA GLU A 52 5.27 -15.45 -24.17
C GLU A 52 6.34 -14.39 -23.86
N GLY A 53 6.96 -14.50 -22.70
CA GLY A 53 8.12 -13.68 -22.34
C GLY A 53 8.16 -13.37 -20.87
N ASP A 54 9.36 -13.48 -20.28
CA ASP A 54 9.54 -13.27 -18.84
C ASP A 54 9.03 -11.89 -18.40
N ALA A 55 9.31 -10.83 -19.19
CA ALA A 55 8.85 -9.48 -18.89
C ALA A 55 7.32 -9.29 -18.94
N GLU A 56 6.64 -9.94 -19.89
CA GLU A 56 5.17 -9.85 -20.04
C GLU A 56 4.47 -10.65 -18.93
N ARG A 57 5.04 -11.80 -18.56
CA ARG A 57 4.59 -12.61 -17.43
C ARG A 57 4.75 -11.85 -16.12
N ASP A 58 5.90 -11.21 -15.89
CA ASP A 58 6.15 -10.41 -14.68
C ASP A 58 5.17 -9.23 -14.60
N LEU A 59 4.96 -8.50 -15.70
CA LEU A 59 3.97 -7.44 -15.79
C LEU A 59 2.58 -7.92 -15.41
N CYS A 60 2.15 -9.07 -15.94
CA CYS A 60 0.87 -9.65 -15.59
C CYS A 60 0.77 -9.91 -14.08
N TYR A 61 1.82 -10.46 -13.46
CA TYR A 61 1.82 -10.72 -12.03
C TYR A 61 1.67 -9.44 -11.18
N ALA A 62 2.38 -8.34 -11.45
CA ALA A 62 2.10 -7.12 -10.66
C ALA A 62 0.71 -6.57 -10.91
N PHE A 63 0.22 -6.54 -12.16
CA PHE A 63 -1.12 -6.02 -12.40
C PHE A 63 -2.16 -6.80 -11.61
N GLN A 64 -2.08 -8.13 -11.63
CA GLN A 64 -3.00 -8.98 -10.89
C GLN A 64 -2.84 -8.84 -9.37
N LEU A 65 -1.62 -8.73 -8.85
CA LEU A 65 -1.37 -8.51 -7.42
C LEU A 65 -1.89 -7.14 -6.95
N VAL A 66 -1.68 -6.11 -7.76
CA VAL A 66 -2.10 -4.72 -7.47
C VAL A 66 -3.61 -4.54 -7.52
N GLU A 67 -4.30 -5.25 -8.42
CA GLU A 67 -5.75 -5.15 -8.59
C GLU A 67 -6.54 -6.04 -7.62
N ASN A 68 -6.04 -7.25 -7.33
CA ASN A 68 -6.87 -8.28 -6.69
C ASN A 68 -6.52 -8.63 -5.24
N TYR A 69 -5.34 -8.25 -4.73
CA TYR A 69 -4.87 -8.76 -3.44
C TYR A 69 -4.72 -7.70 -2.35
N ASP A 70 -5.12 -8.09 -1.14
CA ASP A 70 -4.91 -7.37 0.11
C ASP A 70 -3.55 -7.79 0.70
N TYR A 71 -2.56 -6.95 0.42
CA TYR A 71 -1.39 -6.58 1.23
C TYR A 71 -0.36 -7.56 1.78
N ASP A 72 -0.53 -8.88 1.76
CA ASP A 72 0.48 -9.79 2.33
C ASP A 72 1.49 -10.34 1.31
N TYR A 73 1.51 -9.83 0.07
CA TYR A 73 2.46 -10.31 -0.93
C TYR A 73 3.77 -9.54 -0.88
N GLU A 74 4.87 -10.24 -0.61
CA GLU A 74 6.22 -9.68 -0.63
C GLU A 74 6.67 -9.48 -2.09
N CYS A 75 6.99 -8.24 -2.48
CA CYS A 75 7.53 -7.93 -3.81
C CYS A 75 8.82 -8.69 -4.13
N GLU A 76 9.47 -9.29 -3.12
CA GLU A 76 10.70 -10.07 -3.25
C GLU A 76 10.53 -11.33 -4.11
N ASP A 77 9.31 -11.86 -4.21
CA ASP A 77 9.01 -13.05 -5.01
C ASP A 77 8.80 -12.77 -6.51
N VAL A 78 8.73 -11.50 -6.94
CA VAL A 78 8.58 -11.17 -8.36
C VAL A 78 9.95 -11.14 -9.06
N TYR A 79 10.32 -12.29 -9.63
CA TYR A 79 11.52 -12.49 -10.42
C TYR A 79 11.47 -11.76 -11.76
N SER A 80 12.32 -10.74 -11.99
CA SER A 80 13.42 -10.84 -12.98
C SER A 80 14.01 -9.49 -13.44
N THR A 81 13.38 -8.33 -13.18
CA THR A 81 13.95 -7.03 -13.58
C THR A 81 13.93 -5.99 -12.46
N SER A 82 15.07 -5.29 -12.26
CA SER A 82 15.25 -4.30 -11.21
C SER A 82 14.22 -3.17 -11.27
N THR A 83 13.80 -2.78 -12.46
CA THR A 83 12.79 -1.74 -12.70
C THR A 83 11.42 -2.11 -12.15
N PHE A 84 11.10 -3.39 -12.14
CA PHE A 84 9.80 -3.88 -11.72
C PHE A 84 9.72 -4.04 -10.21
N LEU A 85 10.77 -4.58 -9.61
CA LEU A 85 10.91 -4.63 -8.16
C LEU A 85 10.81 -3.22 -7.56
N GLU A 86 11.47 -2.23 -8.16
CA GLU A 86 11.36 -0.82 -7.76
C GLU A 86 9.92 -0.28 -7.85
N SER A 87 9.18 -0.65 -8.90
CA SER A 87 7.77 -0.24 -9.08
C SER A 87 6.85 -0.92 -8.05
N CYS A 88 7.05 -2.21 -7.78
CA CYS A 88 6.27 -2.95 -6.79
C CYS A 88 6.53 -2.43 -5.37
N MET A 89 7.81 -2.29 -5.00
CA MET A 89 8.22 -1.84 -3.67
C MET A 89 7.76 -0.41 -3.34
N SER A 90 7.41 0.39 -4.35
CA SER A 90 6.98 1.77 -4.17
C SER A 90 5.47 1.97 -4.28
N GLU A 91 4.80 1.26 -5.19
CA GLU A 91 3.36 1.36 -5.40
C GLU A 91 2.56 0.68 -4.28
N ILE A 92 3.05 -0.42 -3.69
CA ILE A 92 2.35 -1.08 -2.58
C ILE A 92 2.28 -0.13 -1.37
N PRO A 93 3.39 0.32 -0.76
CA PRO A 93 3.32 1.20 0.40
C PRO A 93 2.52 2.49 0.14
N PHE A 94 2.62 3.06 -1.06
CA PHE A 94 1.80 4.19 -1.49
C PHE A 94 0.30 3.88 -1.42
N ARG A 95 -0.13 2.71 -1.93
CA ARG A 95 -1.53 2.27 -1.85
C ARG A 95 -1.95 1.99 -0.41
N ASN A 96 -1.11 1.38 0.42
CA ASN A 96 -1.38 1.16 1.86
C ASN A 96 -1.67 2.50 2.53
N ALA A 97 -0.82 3.49 2.28
CA ALA A 97 -1.00 4.83 2.81
C ALA A 97 -2.37 5.38 2.36
N MET A 98 -2.67 5.38 1.07
CA MET A 98 -3.95 5.90 0.55
C MET A 98 -5.18 5.16 1.11
N LYS A 99 -5.17 3.82 1.18
CA LYS A 99 -6.30 3.05 1.74
C LYS A 99 -6.52 3.33 3.22
N SER A 100 -5.47 3.61 3.99
CA SER A 100 -5.59 3.97 5.41
C SER A 100 -6.35 5.28 5.63
N GLY A 101 -6.39 6.16 4.62
CA GLY A 101 -6.95 7.51 4.76
C GLY A 101 -6.11 8.45 5.64
N ASN A 102 -4.94 8.02 6.12
CA ASN A 102 -4.06 8.82 6.96
C ASN A 102 -2.83 9.32 6.17
N PRO A 103 -2.69 10.64 5.94
CA PRO A 103 -1.53 11.19 5.24
C PRO A 103 -0.21 10.99 6.00
N ASP A 104 -0.23 10.78 7.32
CA ASP A 104 1.01 10.53 8.07
C ASP A 104 1.72 9.24 7.66
N ASN A 105 0.97 8.28 7.09
CA ASN A 105 1.54 7.04 6.56
C ASN A 105 2.47 7.30 5.36
N CYS A 106 2.41 8.47 4.72
CA CYS A 106 3.36 8.86 3.69
C CYS A 106 4.80 9.03 4.24
N GLU A 107 4.99 9.26 5.55
CA GLU A 107 6.33 9.33 6.15
C GLU A 107 7.08 7.99 6.15
N GLU A 108 6.36 6.88 6.12
CA GLU A 108 6.94 5.53 6.06
C GLU A 108 7.53 5.22 4.68
N LEU A 109 7.18 6.02 3.66
CA LEU A 109 7.75 5.92 2.31
C LEU A 109 9.18 6.44 2.34
N THR A 110 10.13 5.52 2.47
CA THR A 110 11.56 5.85 2.58
C THR A 110 12.05 6.67 1.39
N SER A 111 12.85 7.70 1.68
CA SER A 111 13.49 8.58 0.68
C SER A 111 14.60 7.90 -0.14
N SER A 112 14.96 6.66 0.18
CA SER A 112 15.86 5.82 -0.62
C SER A 112 15.22 5.32 -1.92
N GLN A 113 13.89 5.31 -2.00
CA GLN A 113 13.17 5.06 -3.24
C GLN A 113 13.21 6.34 -4.08
N LYS A 114 14.30 6.51 -4.84
CA LYS A 114 14.31 7.49 -5.93
C LYS A 114 13.14 7.11 -6.84
N GLY A 115 12.13 7.97 -6.89
CA GLY A 115 11.02 7.76 -7.82
C GLY A 115 11.44 8.10 -9.25
N ALA A 116 10.44 8.30 -10.09
CA ALA A 116 10.55 8.54 -11.52
C ALA A 116 11.72 9.49 -11.91
N PRO A 117 12.22 9.40 -13.16
CA PRO A 117 13.37 10.19 -13.63
C PRO A 117 13.20 11.72 -13.53
N ASP A 118 12.00 12.19 -13.20
CA ASP A 118 11.65 13.58 -12.91
C ASP A 118 12.03 14.05 -11.50
N GLY A 119 12.57 13.14 -10.65
CA GLY A 119 13.07 13.44 -9.31
C GLY A 119 12.02 13.36 -8.20
N PHE A 120 10.77 12.98 -8.51
CA PHE A 120 9.73 12.87 -7.49
C PHE A 120 10.05 11.72 -6.54
N THR A 121 9.97 11.96 -5.23
CA THR A 121 9.95 10.87 -4.25
C THR A 121 8.53 10.35 -4.11
N TYR A 122 8.36 9.05 -3.89
CA TYR A 122 7.04 8.46 -3.63
C TYR A 122 6.34 9.08 -2.43
N ARG A 123 7.12 9.50 -1.42
CA ARG A 123 6.65 10.30 -0.28
C ARG A 123 5.95 11.59 -0.73
N ASN A 124 6.56 12.38 -1.62
CA ASN A 124 5.96 13.62 -2.09
C ASN A 124 4.72 13.36 -2.96
N LYS A 125 4.75 12.34 -3.83
CA LYS A 125 3.59 11.91 -4.63
C LYS A 125 2.42 11.50 -3.73
N CYS A 126 2.68 10.75 -2.66
CA CYS A 126 1.69 10.36 -1.65
C CYS A 126 0.99 11.57 -1.03
N TYR A 127 1.77 12.57 -0.59
CA TYR A 127 1.19 13.80 -0.04
C TYR A 127 0.36 14.58 -1.06
N ILE A 128 0.81 14.69 -2.32
CA ILE A 128 0.04 15.37 -3.37
C ILE A 128 -1.30 14.69 -3.61
N GLU A 129 -1.34 13.36 -3.69
CA GLU A 129 -2.58 12.62 -3.91
C GLU A 129 -3.54 12.71 -2.72
N PHE A 130 -3.02 12.69 -1.49
CA PHE A 130 -3.83 12.98 -0.31
C PHE A 130 -4.38 14.41 -0.29
N ALA A 131 -3.55 15.39 -0.64
CA ALA A 131 -3.94 16.78 -0.71
C ALA A 131 -5.09 16.97 -1.72
N LYS A 132 -4.97 16.37 -2.91
CA LYS A 132 -6.04 16.34 -3.93
C LYS A 132 -7.31 15.65 -3.44
N GLN A 133 -7.19 14.44 -2.87
CA GLN A 133 -8.34 13.66 -2.42
C GLN A 133 -9.11 14.35 -1.29
N LYS A 134 -8.40 15.02 -0.38
CA LYS A 134 -8.99 15.71 0.77
C LYS A 134 -9.25 17.19 0.52
N GLU A 135 -8.84 17.71 -0.62
CA GLU A 135 -8.94 19.13 -0.96
C GLU A 135 -8.29 20.04 0.10
N ASP A 136 -7.17 19.57 0.70
CA ASP A 136 -6.55 20.18 1.88
C ASP A 136 -5.12 20.65 1.58
N LEU A 137 -4.97 21.97 1.44
CA LEU A 137 -3.69 22.64 1.22
C LEU A 137 -2.66 22.38 2.34
N SER A 138 -3.12 22.14 3.58
CA SER A 138 -2.21 21.91 4.71
C SER A 138 -1.42 20.60 4.58
N ILE A 139 -1.88 19.66 3.73
CA ILE A 139 -1.15 18.43 3.43
C ILE A 139 0.10 18.72 2.59
N CYS A 140 0.06 19.73 1.71
CA CYS A 140 1.23 20.15 0.94
C CYS A 140 2.37 20.65 1.85
N GLU A 141 2.08 21.21 3.04
CA GLU A 141 3.10 21.63 4.01
C GLU A 141 3.96 20.47 4.53
N LYS A 142 3.47 19.21 4.44
CA LYS A 142 4.23 18.01 4.83
C LYS A 142 5.31 17.62 3.81
N ILE A 143 5.23 18.16 2.60
CA ILE A 143 6.32 18.09 1.63
C ILE A 143 7.43 19.01 2.14
N GLY A 144 8.58 18.44 2.49
CA GLY A 144 9.65 19.17 3.16
C GLY A 144 10.36 20.14 2.22
N ASP A 145 10.95 21.22 2.72
CA ASP A 145 11.63 22.24 1.89
C ASP A 145 13.17 22.13 1.92
N SER A 146 13.66 20.98 2.36
CA SER A 146 15.08 20.72 2.61
C SER A 146 15.94 20.72 1.34
N THR A 147 15.34 20.42 0.19
CA THR A 147 16.02 20.46 -1.12
C THR A 147 15.24 21.34 -2.11
N PRO A 148 15.91 21.93 -3.12
CA PRO A 148 15.23 22.68 -4.17
C PRO A 148 14.15 21.88 -4.90
N GLU A 149 14.35 20.58 -5.10
CA GLU A 149 13.40 19.67 -5.74
C GLU A 149 12.13 19.55 -4.90
N ASN A 150 12.26 19.30 -3.59
CA ASN A 150 11.09 19.20 -2.73
C ASN A 150 10.29 20.51 -2.63
N ARG A 151 10.98 21.67 -2.66
CA ARG A 151 10.30 22.98 -2.75
C ARG A 151 9.45 23.09 -4.02
N ASN A 152 10.00 22.68 -5.17
CA ASN A 152 9.24 22.70 -6.42
C ASN A 152 8.02 21.75 -6.36
N TYR A 153 8.14 20.60 -5.69
CA TYR A 153 7.01 19.68 -5.50
C TYR A 153 5.95 20.23 -4.55
N LYS A 154 6.35 20.93 -3.51
CA LYS A 154 5.44 21.64 -2.62
C LYS A 154 4.68 22.73 -3.37
N ASP A 155 5.38 23.56 -4.14
CA ASP A 155 4.78 24.58 -4.99
C ASP A 155 3.81 23.97 -6.02
N TYR A 156 4.21 22.85 -6.63
CA TYR A 156 3.35 22.11 -7.56
C TYR A 156 2.08 21.58 -6.89
N CYS A 157 2.18 21.05 -5.66
CA CYS A 157 1.04 20.63 -4.86
C CYS A 157 0.02 21.77 -4.66
N TYR A 158 0.49 22.96 -4.30
CA TYR A 158 -0.38 24.13 -4.17
C TYR A 158 -1.06 24.52 -5.47
N ILE A 159 -0.33 24.58 -6.58
CA ILE A 159 -0.89 24.94 -7.89
C ILE A 159 -1.98 23.96 -8.31
N LEU A 160 -1.75 22.66 -8.14
CA LEU A 160 -2.75 21.63 -8.44
C LEU A 160 -4.04 21.83 -7.64
N LEU A 161 -3.92 22.15 -6.35
CA LEU A 161 -5.09 22.39 -5.50
C LEU A 161 -5.80 23.70 -5.85
N VAL A 162 -5.07 24.78 -6.15
CA VAL A 162 -5.65 26.03 -6.66
C VAL A 162 -6.49 25.78 -7.90
N GLN A 163 -5.96 24.99 -8.85
CA GLN A 163 -6.66 24.62 -10.07
C GLN A 163 -7.89 23.75 -9.80
N LEU A 164 -7.76 22.78 -8.88
CA LEU A 164 -8.85 21.88 -8.53
C LEU A 164 -10.00 22.61 -7.84
N LEU A 165 -9.68 23.52 -6.90
CA LEU A 165 -10.64 24.25 -6.07
C LEU A 165 -11.12 25.56 -6.70
N ASN A 166 -10.45 26.02 -7.76
CA ASN A 166 -10.61 27.36 -8.33
C ASN A 166 -10.46 28.47 -7.27
N ASP A 167 -9.55 28.27 -6.31
CA ASP A 167 -9.28 29.23 -5.23
C ASP A 167 -7.87 29.81 -5.40
N PRO A 168 -7.72 31.07 -5.84
CA PRO A 168 -6.41 31.68 -6.09
C PRO A 168 -5.63 31.95 -4.81
N THR A 169 -6.22 31.84 -3.61
CA THR A 169 -5.51 32.12 -2.35
C THR A 169 -4.33 31.17 -2.14
N GLY A 170 -4.38 29.95 -2.68
CA GLY A 170 -3.24 29.02 -2.64
C GLY A 170 -2.02 29.50 -3.43
N CYS A 171 -2.16 30.41 -4.41
CA CYS A 171 -1.02 30.96 -5.16
C CYS A 171 -0.10 31.81 -4.28
N ASP A 172 -0.58 32.32 -3.14
CA ASP A 172 0.26 33.08 -2.22
C ASP A 172 1.27 32.20 -1.47
N LEU A 173 0.98 30.90 -1.36
CA LEU A 173 1.84 29.90 -0.72
C LEU A 173 2.98 29.43 -1.64
N VAL A 174 2.88 29.68 -2.95
CA VAL A 174 3.90 29.31 -3.94
C VAL A 174 5.12 30.21 -3.78
N VAL A 175 6.30 29.62 -3.54
CA VAL A 175 7.55 30.34 -3.31
C VAL A 175 8.29 30.61 -4.61
N ASN A 176 8.29 29.65 -5.54
CA ASN A 176 8.93 29.79 -6.84
C ASN A 176 8.20 30.85 -7.68
N GLN A 177 8.90 31.94 -8.01
CA GLN A 177 8.33 33.08 -8.72
C GLN A 177 7.82 32.74 -10.12
N SER A 178 8.47 31.81 -10.82
CA SER A 178 8.03 31.36 -12.15
C SER A 178 6.71 30.61 -12.06
N LEU A 179 6.58 29.73 -11.07
CA LEU A 179 5.35 28.97 -10.84
C LEU A 179 4.23 29.87 -10.30
N LYS A 180 4.57 30.86 -9.47
CA LYS A 180 3.63 31.83 -8.92
C LYS A 180 2.99 32.70 -10.01
N SER A 181 3.77 33.14 -11.01
CA SER A 181 3.21 33.89 -12.14
C SER A 181 2.23 33.05 -12.96
N ASP A 182 2.51 31.76 -13.14
CA ASP A 182 1.64 30.84 -13.87
C ASP A 182 0.34 30.59 -13.10
N CYS A 183 0.44 30.39 -11.77
CA CYS A 183 -0.71 30.23 -10.87
C CYS A 183 -1.68 31.43 -10.96
N GLY A 184 -1.15 32.65 -10.97
CA GLY A 184 -1.97 33.87 -11.06
C GLY A 184 -2.71 34.04 -12.39
N GLN A 185 -2.17 33.51 -13.50
CA GLN A 185 -2.86 33.53 -14.80
C GLN A 185 -4.01 32.51 -14.86
N LEU A 186 -3.86 31.37 -14.20
CA LEU A 186 -4.86 30.31 -14.15
C LEU A 186 -6.10 30.74 -13.35
N GLY A 187 -5.92 31.46 -12.24
CA GLY A 187 -7.02 31.98 -11.41
C GLY A 187 -7.87 33.07 -12.06
N LEU A 188 -7.49 33.59 -13.22
CA LEU A 188 -8.23 34.64 -13.95
C LEU A 188 -9.10 34.10 -15.09
N LEU A 189 -9.09 32.78 -15.34
CA LEU A 189 -9.82 32.14 -16.45
C LEU A 189 -11.12 31.45 -16.02
N VAL A 190 -11.55 31.61 -14.76
CA VAL A 190 -12.78 31.03 -14.19
C VAL A 190 -13.72 32.14 -13.74
#